data_AF-A0A9W8KWR1-F1
#
_entry.id   AF-A0A9W8KWR1-F1
#
_cell.length_a   1.000
_cell.length_b   1.000
_cell.length_c   1.000
_cell.angle_alpha   90.00
_cell.angle_beta   90.00
_cell.angle_gamma   90.00
#
_symmetry.space_group_name_H-M   'P 1'
#
loop_
_entity.id
_entity.type
_entity.pdbx_description
1 polymer ?
#
loop_
_entity_poly.entity_id
_entity_poly.type
_entity_poly.pdbx_seq_one_letter_code
_entity_poly.pdbx_strand_id
1 'polypeptide(L)'
;MSAKAGEFKSGLDSWEDLGSWLKMLYAPSLPPLYNKTAEMQQRLSSLRRIGLIVKESCEIVERVQTEATAEYGALSDRLTAILQPVGLLPTDLPTTAMELSELSQIATTLSLPNMHIESFESAVAMQTILGHGRRETLDLLKDQIRRTERQVRGSQERQRRLRRLLSERVADAALEEQKTREWLRNARIVEGKVAEYRARLAEPSGEGVLEYKQMKELDGRVNELRREVEEKQRVCSGYSALPPDIQLAYVKLEEAKQTLDQLRVDCENAVAAAFATNSR
;
A
#
# COMPACT_ATOMS: atom_id res chain seq x y z
N MET A 1 40.06 -18.28 -13.99
CA MET A 1 39.46 -17.83 -15.27
C MET A 1 38.13 -17.17 -14.96
N SER A 2 37.98 -15.93 -15.42
CA SER A 2 36.97 -14.99 -14.96
C SER A 2 35.59 -15.31 -15.54
N ALA A 3 34.64 -15.72 -14.69
CA ALA A 3 33.24 -15.84 -15.06
C ALA A 3 32.68 -14.43 -15.26
N LYS A 4 32.53 -14.01 -16.52
CA LYS A 4 31.73 -12.83 -16.86
C LYS A 4 30.27 -13.13 -16.51
N ALA A 5 29.86 -12.70 -15.32
CA ALA A 5 28.45 -12.53 -14.99
C ALA A 5 27.85 -11.59 -16.05
N GLY A 6 27.02 -12.14 -16.92
CA GLY A 6 26.31 -11.38 -17.93
C GLY A 6 25.39 -10.37 -17.24
N GLU A 7 25.69 -9.09 -17.41
CA GLU A 7 24.75 -8.01 -17.16
C GLU A 7 23.50 -8.23 -18.03
N PHE A 8 22.46 -8.83 -17.46
CA PHE A 8 21.16 -8.94 -18.09
C PHE A 8 20.51 -7.55 -18.10
N LYS A 9 20.79 -6.77 -19.14
CA LYS A 9 20.11 -5.50 -19.40
C LYS A 9 18.61 -5.76 -19.52
N SER A 10 17.83 -5.06 -18.69
CA SER A 10 16.37 -5.05 -18.68
C SER A 10 15.76 -4.29 -19.87
N GLY A 11 16.42 -4.32 -21.03
CA GLY A 11 15.94 -3.72 -22.27
C GLY A 11 15.15 -4.74 -23.09
N LEU A 12 14.09 -4.27 -23.75
CA LEU A 12 13.48 -5.00 -24.86
C LEU A 12 14.55 -5.25 -25.94
N ASP A 13 14.79 -6.52 -26.27
CA ASP A 13 15.68 -6.89 -27.38
C ASP A 13 15.22 -6.21 -28.67
N SER A 14 16.16 -5.72 -29.48
CA SER A 14 15.83 -5.10 -30.75
C SER A 14 15.25 -6.14 -31.72
N TRP A 15 14.43 -5.70 -32.68
CA TRP A 15 13.87 -6.61 -33.69
C TRP A 15 14.94 -7.27 -34.58
N GLU A 16 16.12 -6.66 -34.68
CA GLU A 16 17.27 -7.19 -35.42
C GLU A 16 17.90 -8.38 -34.67
N ASP A 17 18.03 -8.27 -33.35
CA ASP A 17 18.52 -9.34 -32.49
C ASP A 17 17.56 -10.55 -32.47
N LEU A 18 16.26 -10.28 -32.42
CA LEU A 18 15.23 -11.33 -32.49
C LEU A 18 15.20 -11.99 -33.88
N GLY A 19 15.36 -11.20 -34.94
CA GLY A 19 15.40 -11.71 -36.31
C GLY A 19 16.61 -12.59 -36.60
N SER A 20 17.79 -12.22 -36.08
CA SER A 20 19.00 -13.04 -36.20
C SER A 20 18.91 -14.34 -35.38
N TRP A 21 18.36 -14.27 -34.17
CA TRP A 21 18.11 -15.45 -33.34
C TRP A 21 17.10 -16.41 -33.99
N LEU A 22 15.97 -15.92 -34.52
CA LEU A 22 14.99 -16.75 -35.22
C LEU A 22 15.57 -17.38 -36.49
N LYS A 23 16.38 -16.65 -37.26
CA LYS A 23 17.07 -17.22 -38.43
C LYS A 23 18.01 -18.36 -38.03
N MET A 24 18.71 -18.24 -36.91
CA MET A 24 19.57 -19.30 -36.39
C MET A 24 18.77 -20.53 -35.95
N LEU A 25 17.61 -20.32 -35.32
CA LEU A 25 16.80 -21.39 -34.73
C LEU A 25 16.04 -22.21 -35.79
N TYR A 26 15.64 -21.57 -36.89
CA TYR A 26 14.87 -22.21 -37.95
C TYR A 26 15.73 -22.68 -39.14
N ALA A 27 17.03 -22.40 -39.19
CA ALA A 27 17.88 -22.82 -40.31
C ALA A 27 17.83 -24.35 -40.54
N PRO A 28 17.66 -24.83 -41.79
CA PRO A 28 17.64 -24.09 -43.08
C PRO A 28 16.27 -23.53 -43.50
N SER A 29 15.20 -23.76 -42.72
CA SER A 29 13.87 -23.23 -42.99
C SER A 29 13.76 -21.73 -42.66
N LEU A 30 12.87 -21.02 -43.38
CA LEU A 30 12.57 -19.62 -43.08
C LEU A 30 11.73 -19.53 -41.81
N PRO A 31 12.01 -18.59 -40.90
CA PRO A 31 11.17 -18.38 -39.74
C PRO A 31 9.75 -17.97 -40.17
N PRO A 32 8.70 -18.41 -39.45
CA PRO A 32 7.31 -18.10 -39.78
C PRO A 32 7.09 -16.58 -39.76
N LEU A 33 6.21 -16.08 -40.65
CA LEU A 33 5.86 -14.66 -40.70
C LEU A 33 5.17 -14.26 -39.38
N TYR A 34 5.67 -13.22 -38.73
CA TYR A 34 5.11 -12.70 -37.48
C TYR A 34 4.83 -11.20 -37.57
N ASN A 35 3.76 -10.78 -36.88
CA ASN A 35 3.39 -9.38 -36.78
C ASN A 35 4.35 -8.67 -35.81
N LYS A 36 4.92 -7.54 -36.24
CA LYS A 36 5.83 -6.71 -35.43
C LYS A 36 5.06 -5.85 -34.44
N THR A 37 4.35 -6.49 -33.51
CA THR A 37 3.63 -5.83 -32.41
C THR A 37 4.52 -5.80 -31.17
N ALA A 38 4.40 -4.76 -30.33
CA ALA A 38 5.16 -4.64 -29.08
C ALA A 38 4.97 -5.86 -28.15
N GLU A 39 3.78 -6.44 -28.09
CA GLU A 39 3.50 -7.67 -27.34
C GLU A 39 4.28 -8.88 -27.88
N MET A 40 4.42 -8.98 -29.20
CA MET A 40 5.18 -10.07 -29.83
C MET A 40 6.68 -9.91 -29.58
N GLN A 41 7.19 -8.67 -29.54
CA GLN A 41 8.56 -8.37 -29.13
C GLN A 41 8.85 -8.83 -27.69
N GLN A 42 7.92 -8.57 -26.77
CA GLN A 42 8.02 -9.04 -25.39
C GLN A 42 8.00 -10.57 -25.28
N ARG A 43 7.09 -11.23 -26.01
CA ARG A 43 7.02 -12.70 -26.01
C ARG A 43 8.28 -13.33 -26.59
N LEU A 44 8.77 -12.84 -27.73
CA LEU A 44 9.97 -13.38 -28.38
C LEU A 44 11.24 -13.12 -27.56
N SER A 45 11.39 -11.96 -26.95
CA SER A 45 12.52 -11.70 -26.03
C SER A 45 12.47 -12.59 -24.79
N SER A 46 11.27 -12.84 -24.24
CA SER A 46 11.10 -13.80 -23.15
C SER A 46 11.45 -15.23 -23.56
N LEU A 47 11.04 -15.66 -24.76
CA LEU A 47 11.32 -16.99 -25.31
C LEU A 47 12.81 -17.18 -25.58
N ARG A 48 13.48 -16.16 -26.15
CA ARG A 48 14.93 -16.15 -26.36
C ARG A 48 15.68 -16.31 -25.05
N ARG A 49 15.26 -15.59 -24.00
CA ARG A 49 15.86 -15.70 -22.67
C ARG A 49 15.70 -17.10 -22.08
N ILE A 50 14.50 -17.68 -22.18
CA ILE A 50 14.26 -19.06 -21.75
C ILE A 50 15.15 -20.03 -22.54
N GLY A 51 15.24 -19.85 -23.86
CA GLY A 51 16.11 -20.66 -24.72
C GLY A 51 17.58 -20.58 -24.34
N LEU A 52 18.10 -19.40 -23.99
CA LEU A 52 19.46 -19.23 -23.50
C LEU A 52 19.71 -19.98 -22.18
N ILE A 53 18.81 -19.82 -21.20
CA ILE A 53 18.91 -20.51 -19.91
C ILE A 53 18.87 -22.03 -20.10
N VAL A 54 17.98 -22.52 -20.97
CA VAL A 54 17.88 -23.94 -21.28
C VAL A 54 19.18 -24.43 -21.94
N LYS A 55 19.72 -23.69 -22.90
CA LYS A 55 20.99 -24.05 -23.55
C LYS A 55 22.14 -24.13 -22.55
N GLU A 56 22.29 -23.13 -21.68
CA GLU A 56 23.30 -23.13 -20.61
C GLU A 56 23.13 -24.36 -19.70
N SER A 57 21.88 -24.70 -19.35
CA SER A 57 21.61 -25.89 -18.52
C SER A 57 21.95 -27.19 -19.25
N CYS A 58 21.64 -27.31 -20.54
CA CYS A 58 21.99 -28.46 -21.35
C CYS A 58 23.51 -28.62 -21.47
N GLU A 59 24.25 -27.54 -21.72
CA GLU A 59 25.72 -27.56 -21.79
C GLU A 59 26.35 -28.04 -20.47
N ILE A 60 25.81 -27.62 -19.33
CA ILE A 60 26.26 -28.10 -18.01
C ILE A 60 25.96 -29.60 -17.85
N VAL A 61 24.75 -30.03 -18.20
CA VAL A 61 24.35 -31.44 -18.11
C VAL A 61 25.20 -32.32 -19.03
N GLU A 62 25.43 -31.91 -20.27
CA GLU A 62 26.30 -32.62 -21.22
C GLU A 62 27.72 -32.72 -20.68
N ARG A 63 28.30 -31.63 -20.15
CA ARG A 63 29.63 -31.67 -19.55
C ARG A 63 29.71 -32.66 -18.40
N VAL A 64 28.77 -32.58 -17.45
CA VAL A 64 28.72 -33.50 -16.30
C VAL A 64 28.55 -34.95 -16.76
N GLN A 65 27.70 -35.19 -17.76
CA GLN A 65 27.51 -36.52 -18.33
C GLN A 65 28.80 -37.05 -18.97
N THR A 66 29.50 -36.22 -19.75
CA THR A 66 30.76 -36.61 -20.40
C THR A 66 31.85 -36.92 -19.37
N GLU A 67 32.00 -36.09 -18.35
CA GLU A 67 32.95 -36.31 -17.25
C GLU A 67 32.61 -37.60 -16.49
N ALA A 68 31.35 -37.80 -16.12
CA ALA A 68 30.91 -39.03 -15.45
C ALA A 68 31.18 -40.27 -16.31
N THR A 69 30.82 -40.25 -17.60
CA THR A 69 31.09 -41.39 -18.50
C THR A 69 32.58 -41.68 -18.66
N ALA A 70 33.43 -40.65 -18.67
CA ALA A 70 34.89 -40.81 -18.73
C ALA A 70 35.45 -41.40 -17.43
N GLU A 71 34.98 -40.94 -16.26
CA GLU A 71 35.38 -41.48 -14.96
C GLU A 71 34.95 -42.95 -14.79
N TYR A 72 33.70 -43.26 -15.12
CA TYR A 72 33.20 -44.64 -15.06
C TYR A 72 33.89 -45.54 -16.10
N GLY A 73 34.16 -45.04 -17.30
CA GLY A 73 34.95 -45.74 -18.32
C GLY A 73 36.36 -46.07 -17.82
N ALA A 74 37.08 -45.08 -17.30
CA ALA A 74 38.42 -45.27 -16.75
C ALA A 74 38.46 -46.23 -15.56
N LEU A 75 37.44 -46.20 -14.69
CA LEU A 75 37.29 -47.17 -13.61
C LEU A 75 37.03 -48.57 -14.16
N SER A 76 36.18 -48.72 -15.17
CA SER A 76 35.91 -50.01 -15.80
C SER A 76 37.16 -50.58 -16.46
N ASP A 77 37.93 -49.76 -17.19
CA ASP A 77 39.17 -50.17 -17.85
C ASP A 77 40.24 -50.57 -16.84
N ARG A 78 40.30 -49.87 -15.71
CA ARG A 78 41.20 -50.24 -14.61
C ARG A 78 40.80 -51.58 -13.99
N LEU A 79 39.51 -51.80 -13.78
CA LEU A 79 39.00 -53.06 -13.23
C LEU A 79 39.22 -54.23 -14.19
N THR A 80 38.97 -54.06 -15.49
CA THR A 80 39.27 -55.09 -16.49
C THR A 80 40.75 -55.41 -16.52
N ALA A 81 41.64 -54.40 -16.50
CA ALA A 81 43.08 -54.63 -16.46
C ALA A 81 43.57 -55.40 -15.23
N ILE A 82 42.90 -55.26 -14.09
CA ILE A 82 43.21 -55.99 -12.84
C ILE A 82 42.67 -57.43 -12.88
N LEU A 83 41.49 -57.64 -13.47
CA LEU A 83 40.79 -58.93 -13.46
C LEU A 83 41.22 -59.86 -14.60
N GLN A 84 41.63 -59.30 -15.74
CA GLN A 84 42.05 -60.04 -16.94
C GLN A 84 43.20 -61.03 -16.69
N PRO A 85 44.25 -60.70 -15.90
CA PRO A 85 45.31 -61.65 -15.55
C PRO A 85 44.82 -62.87 -14.76
N VAL A 86 43.66 -62.78 -14.12
CA VAL A 86 43.08 -63.85 -13.29
C VAL A 86 41.89 -64.54 -13.96
N GLY A 87 41.65 -64.24 -15.25
CA GLY A 87 40.64 -64.90 -16.06
C GLY A 87 39.20 -64.55 -15.71
N LEU A 88 38.96 -63.50 -14.93
CA LEU A 88 37.62 -63.02 -14.58
C LEU A 88 37.24 -61.81 -15.45
N LEU A 89 36.01 -61.77 -15.96
CA LEU A 89 35.45 -60.56 -16.55
C LEU A 89 34.62 -59.78 -15.53
N PRO A 90 34.51 -58.45 -15.66
CA PRO A 90 33.63 -57.64 -14.79
C PRO A 90 32.15 -58.06 -14.83
N THR A 91 31.73 -58.73 -15.90
CA THR A 91 30.39 -59.31 -16.07
C THR A 91 30.14 -60.53 -15.20
N ASP A 92 31.21 -61.19 -14.74
CA ASP A 92 31.14 -62.42 -13.93
C ASP A 92 31.11 -62.08 -12.43
N LEU A 93 31.33 -60.81 -12.08
CA LEU A 93 31.19 -60.32 -10.71
C LEU A 93 29.70 -60.09 -10.39
N PRO A 94 29.20 -60.62 -9.27
CA PRO A 94 27.80 -60.41 -8.88
C PRO A 94 27.54 -58.92 -8.60
N THR A 95 26.46 -58.40 -9.19
CA THR A 95 26.03 -56.99 -9.15
C THR A 95 25.40 -56.57 -7.82
N THR A 96 25.19 -57.49 -6.89
CA THR A 96 24.57 -57.25 -5.58
C THR A 96 25.53 -57.61 -4.45
N ALA A 97 25.32 -56.98 -3.29
CA ALA A 97 26.12 -57.15 -2.08
C ALA A 97 26.48 -58.62 -1.83
N MET A 98 27.73 -58.99 -2.16
CA MET A 98 28.26 -60.31 -1.84
C MET A 98 28.23 -60.51 -0.33
N GLU A 99 27.79 -61.68 0.10
CA GLU A 99 28.07 -62.14 1.45
C GLU A 99 29.59 -62.25 1.61
N LEU A 100 30.10 -61.88 2.80
CA LEU A 100 31.54 -61.84 3.10
C LEU A 100 32.25 -63.19 2.79
N SER A 101 31.48 -64.28 2.85
CA SER A 101 31.87 -65.65 2.50
C SER A 101 32.28 -65.78 1.02
N GLU A 102 31.51 -65.24 0.08
CA GLU A 102 31.83 -65.31 -1.35
C GLU A 102 33.02 -64.43 -1.68
N LEU A 103 33.15 -63.27 -1.03
CA LEU A 103 34.27 -62.34 -1.21
C LEU A 103 35.59 -62.94 -0.66
N SER A 104 35.52 -63.68 0.45
CA SER A 104 36.66 -64.45 0.97
C SER A 104 37.02 -65.67 0.11
N GLN A 105 36.03 -66.34 -0.49
CA GLN A 105 36.26 -67.41 -1.47
C GLN A 105 36.93 -66.89 -2.75
N ILE A 106 36.44 -65.77 -3.30
CA ILE A 106 37.09 -65.15 -4.46
C ILE A 106 38.51 -64.74 -4.09
N ALA A 107 38.71 -64.08 -2.95
CA ALA A 107 40.05 -63.64 -2.57
C ALA A 107 41.04 -64.79 -2.29
N THR A 108 40.56 -65.95 -1.82
CA THR A 108 41.35 -67.18 -1.70
C THR A 108 41.64 -67.82 -3.07
N THR A 109 40.68 -67.84 -4.00
CA THR A 109 40.92 -68.31 -5.38
C THR A 109 41.91 -67.44 -6.14
N LEU A 110 41.91 -66.12 -5.90
CA LEU A 110 42.86 -65.16 -6.47
C LEU A 110 44.26 -65.25 -5.83
N SER A 111 44.46 -66.10 -4.81
CA SER A 111 45.72 -66.28 -4.08
C SER A 111 46.37 -64.96 -3.64
N LEU A 112 45.54 -64.01 -3.17
CA LEU A 112 46.03 -62.70 -2.77
C LEU A 112 46.89 -62.84 -1.49
N PRO A 113 48.15 -62.39 -1.51
CA PRO A 113 49.17 -62.82 -0.54
C PRO A 113 48.98 -62.32 0.91
N ASN A 114 48.06 -61.37 1.17
CA ASN A 114 47.87 -60.76 2.49
C ASN A 114 46.39 -60.77 2.95
N MET A 115 45.81 -61.96 3.01
CA MET A 115 44.50 -62.22 3.62
C MET A 115 44.65 -62.70 5.06
N HIS A 116 45.27 -61.88 5.92
CA HIS A 116 45.25 -62.12 7.36
C HIS A 116 43.93 -61.58 7.94
N ILE A 117 43.40 -62.21 8.98
CA ILE A 117 42.16 -61.76 9.66
C ILE A 117 42.24 -60.26 10.00
N GLU A 118 43.44 -59.79 10.38
CA GLU A 118 43.75 -58.40 10.68
C GLU A 118 43.48 -57.42 9.52
N SER A 119 43.72 -57.83 8.26
CA SER A 119 43.46 -56.97 7.09
C SER A 119 41.96 -56.85 6.80
N PHE A 120 41.19 -57.91 7.05
CA PHE A 120 39.73 -57.87 6.99
C PHE A 120 39.14 -57.01 8.11
N GLU A 121 39.61 -57.17 9.35
CA GLU A 121 39.17 -56.35 10.49
C GLU A 121 39.44 -54.86 10.22
N SER A 122 40.62 -54.52 9.68
CA SER A 122 40.96 -53.16 9.27
C SER A 122 40.05 -52.63 8.16
N ALA A 123 39.76 -53.44 7.13
CA ALA A 123 38.88 -53.04 6.02
C ALA A 123 37.42 -52.82 6.48
N VAL A 124 36.91 -53.69 7.37
CA VAL A 124 35.57 -53.55 7.96
C VAL A 124 35.51 -52.31 8.86
N ALA A 125 36.53 -52.07 9.69
CA ALA A 125 36.61 -50.87 10.51
C ALA A 125 36.63 -49.60 9.64
N MET A 126 37.45 -49.58 8.58
CA MET A 126 37.54 -48.47 7.65
C MET A 126 36.21 -48.21 6.93
N GLN A 127 35.53 -49.26 6.46
CA GLN A 127 34.21 -49.09 5.83
C GLN A 127 33.13 -48.65 6.82
N THR A 128 33.23 -49.07 8.08
CA THR A 128 32.31 -48.61 9.13
C THR A 128 32.51 -47.11 9.39
N ILE A 129 33.75 -46.65 9.47
CA ILE A 129 34.10 -45.22 9.62
C ILE A 129 33.61 -44.42 8.40
N LEU A 130 33.91 -44.86 7.18
CA LEU A 130 33.44 -44.21 5.96
C LEU A 130 31.90 -44.24 5.83
N GLY A 131 31.26 -45.32 6.28
CA GLY A 131 29.82 -45.44 6.38
C GLY A 131 29.22 -44.41 7.32
N HIS A 132 29.86 -44.16 8.47
CA HIS A 132 29.45 -43.13 9.41
C HIS A 132 29.53 -41.73 8.80
N GLY A 133 30.66 -41.38 8.17
CA GLY A 133 30.82 -40.07 7.51
C GLY A 133 29.82 -39.84 6.36
N ARG A 134 29.49 -40.90 5.59
CA ARG A 134 28.42 -40.84 4.58
C ARG A 134 27.04 -40.59 5.21
N ARG A 135 26.78 -41.16 6.39
CA ARG A 135 25.52 -40.95 7.10
C ARG A 135 25.39 -39.53 7.64
N GLU A 136 26.46 -38.99 8.23
CA GLU A 136 26.51 -37.61 8.71
C GLU A 136 26.28 -36.60 7.57
N THR A 137 26.95 -36.81 6.43
CA THR A 137 26.76 -35.96 5.24
C THR A 137 25.34 -36.05 4.68
N LEU A 138 24.74 -37.25 4.65
CA LEU A 138 23.34 -37.43 4.27
C LEU A 138 22.38 -36.69 5.20
N ASP A 139 22.61 -36.74 6.51
CA ASP A 139 21.75 -36.05 7.48
C ASP A 139 21.90 -34.53 7.38
N LEU A 140 23.13 -34.03 7.14
CA LEU A 140 23.37 -32.61 6.86
C LEU A 140 22.66 -32.13 5.59
N LEU A 141 22.71 -32.93 4.52
CA LEU A 141 22.00 -32.63 3.27
C LEU A 141 20.48 -32.62 3.45
N LYS A 142 19.92 -33.59 4.19
CA LYS A 142 18.48 -33.61 4.52
C LYS A 142 18.06 -32.37 5.28
N ASP A 143 18.87 -31.90 6.22
CA ASP A 143 18.58 -30.69 6.98
C ASP A 143 18.66 -29.43 6.11
N GLN A 144 19.61 -29.37 5.17
CA GLN A 144 19.67 -28.31 4.18
C GLN A 144 18.42 -28.30 3.28
N ILE A 145 17.99 -29.46 2.78
CA ILE A 145 16.75 -29.60 1.99
C ILE A 145 15.54 -29.11 2.79
N ARG A 146 15.41 -29.52 4.06
CA ARG A 146 14.31 -29.06 4.92
C ARG A 146 14.32 -27.54 5.17
N ARG A 147 15.50 -26.92 5.21
CA ARG A 147 15.63 -25.45 5.36
C ARG A 147 15.23 -24.74 4.08
N THR A 148 15.71 -25.21 2.92
CA THR A 148 15.37 -24.61 1.63
C THR A 148 13.88 -24.77 1.31
N GLU A 149 13.27 -25.93 1.59
CA GLU A 149 11.82 -26.14 1.44
C GLU A 149 10.99 -25.18 2.31
N ARG A 150 11.42 -24.90 3.55
CA ARG A 150 10.77 -23.90 4.41
C ARG A 150 10.89 -22.50 3.82
N GLN A 151 12.07 -22.13 3.31
CA GLN A 151 12.28 -20.85 2.65
C GLN A 151 11.42 -20.70 1.38
N VAL A 152 11.33 -21.75 0.56
CA VAL A 152 10.50 -21.76 -0.66
C VAL A 152 9.03 -21.58 -0.29
N ARG A 153 8.51 -22.33 0.69
CA ARG A 153 7.13 -22.15 1.17
C ARG A 153 6.87 -20.73 1.66
N GLY A 154 7.74 -20.18 2.50
CA GLY A 154 7.61 -18.81 3.00
C GLY A 154 7.71 -17.75 1.89
N SER A 155 8.47 -18.00 0.83
CA SER A 155 8.53 -17.12 -0.34
C SER A 155 7.26 -17.22 -1.20
N GLN A 156 6.70 -18.41 -1.37
CA GLN A 156 5.43 -18.61 -2.09
C GLN A 156 4.25 -17.95 -1.36
N GLU A 157 4.19 -18.04 -0.04
CA GLU A 157 3.18 -17.35 0.77
C GLU A 157 3.28 -15.83 0.64
N ARG A 158 4.50 -15.28 0.73
CA ARG A 158 4.76 -13.85 0.48
C ARG A 158 4.32 -13.43 -0.92
N GLN A 159 4.65 -14.21 -1.94
CA GLN A 159 4.22 -13.95 -3.31
C GLN A 159 2.69 -13.95 -3.46
N ARG A 160 1.99 -14.91 -2.84
CA ARG A 160 0.52 -14.96 -2.84
C ARG A 160 -0.07 -13.74 -2.14
N ARG A 161 0.48 -13.33 -1.00
CA ARG A 161 0.04 -12.13 -0.28
C ARG A 161 0.23 -10.86 -1.11
N LEU A 162 1.40 -10.70 -1.74
CA LEU A 162 1.68 -9.54 -2.60
C LEU A 162 0.74 -9.51 -3.81
N ARG A 163 0.44 -10.66 -4.42
CA ARG A 163 -0.54 -10.72 -5.52
C ARG A 163 -1.93 -10.29 -5.09
N ARG A 164 -2.39 -10.69 -3.89
CA ARG A 164 -3.68 -10.26 -3.33
C ARG A 164 -3.73 -8.75 -3.09
N LEU A 165 -2.71 -8.21 -2.43
CA LEU A 165 -2.59 -6.77 -2.19
C LEU A 165 -2.56 -5.98 -3.50
N LEU A 166 -1.86 -6.50 -4.52
CA LEU A 166 -1.81 -5.86 -5.83
C LEU A 166 -3.18 -5.89 -6.51
N SER A 167 -3.92 -7.01 -6.45
CA SER A 167 -5.28 -7.05 -7.00
C SER A 167 -6.26 -6.13 -6.28
N GLU A 168 -6.16 -6.02 -4.95
CA GLU A 168 -6.97 -5.08 -4.15
C GLU A 168 -6.65 -3.63 -4.57
N ARG A 169 -5.36 -3.28 -4.66
CA ARG A 169 -4.94 -1.94 -5.09
C ARG A 169 -5.34 -1.60 -6.52
N VAL A 170 -5.30 -2.56 -7.44
CA VAL A 170 -5.76 -2.36 -8.82
C VAL A 170 -7.27 -2.15 -8.87
N ALA A 171 -8.04 -2.87 -8.05
CA ALA A 171 -9.49 -2.63 -7.94
C ALA A 171 -9.80 -1.24 -7.37
N ASP A 172 -9.06 -0.81 -6.35
CA ASP A 172 -9.24 0.50 -5.72
C ASP A 172 -8.75 1.66 -6.59
N ALA A 173 -7.80 1.42 -7.52
CA ALA A 173 -7.18 2.48 -8.32
C ALA A 173 -8.19 3.30 -9.12
N ALA A 174 -9.18 2.66 -9.74
CA ALA A 174 -10.22 3.35 -10.50
C ALA A 174 -11.11 4.22 -9.62
N LEU A 175 -11.42 3.75 -8.40
CA LEU A 175 -12.20 4.50 -7.41
C LEU A 175 -11.43 5.73 -6.91
N GLU A 176 -10.15 5.56 -6.59
CA GLU A 176 -9.29 6.66 -6.16
C GLU A 176 -9.03 7.68 -7.29
N GLU A 177 -8.91 7.22 -8.54
CA GLU A 177 -8.84 8.10 -9.72
C GLU A 177 -10.14 8.90 -9.90
N GLN A 178 -11.31 8.30 -9.63
CA GLN A 178 -12.56 9.04 -9.62
C GLN A 178 -12.60 10.09 -8.50
N LYS A 179 -12.27 9.71 -7.26
CA LYS A 179 -12.26 10.64 -6.12
C LYS A 179 -11.31 11.82 -6.34
N THR A 180 -10.12 11.57 -6.89
CA THR A 180 -9.15 12.63 -7.19
C THR A 180 -9.69 13.60 -8.25
N ARG A 181 -10.37 13.11 -9.29
CA ARG A 181 -11.07 13.97 -10.26
C ARG A 181 -12.16 14.81 -9.62
N GLU A 182 -12.95 14.23 -8.72
CA GLU A 182 -14.00 14.95 -7.98
C GLU A 182 -13.41 16.03 -7.07
N TRP A 183 -12.35 15.72 -6.31
CA TRP A 183 -11.63 16.70 -5.49
C TRP A 183 -11.04 17.83 -6.32
N LEU A 184 -10.47 17.52 -7.48
CA LEU A 184 -9.89 18.52 -8.36
C LEU A 184 -10.98 19.43 -8.97
N ARG A 185 -12.15 18.87 -9.30
CA ARG A 185 -13.32 19.66 -9.70
C ARG A 185 -13.81 20.56 -8.57
N ASN A 186 -13.93 20.03 -7.35
CA ASN A 186 -14.38 20.80 -6.19
C ASN A 186 -13.40 21.91 -5.83
N ALA A 187 -12.09 21.65 -5.90
CA ALA A 187 -11.05 22.65 -5.69
C ALA A 187 -11.20 23.82 -6.68
N ARG A 188 -11.40 23.54 -7.98
CA ARG A 188 -11.65 24.59 -8.99
C ARG A 188 -12.90 25.40 -8.71
N ILE A 189 -13.98 24.77 -8.25
CA ILE A 189 -15.21 25.48 -7.86
C ILE A 189 -14.94 26.42 -6.69
N VAL A 190 -14.22 25.95 -5.67
CA VAL A 190 -13.85 26.76 -4.51
C VAL A 190 -12.95 27.93 -4.92
N GLU A 191 -11.94 27.68 -5.75
CA GLU A 191 -11.08 28.74 -6.31
C GLU A 191 -11.88 29.79 -7.08
N GLY A 192 -12.83 29.35 -7.92
CA GLY A 192 -13.74 30.25 -8.64
C GLY A 192 -14.59 31.11 -7.68
N LYS A 193 -15.15 30.50 -6.63
CA LYS A 193 -15.91 31.23 -5.60
C LYS A 193 -15.03 32.21 -4.82
N VAL A 194 -13.80 31.82 -4.49
CA VAL A 194 -12.85 32.72 -3.81
C VAL A 194 -12.52 33.91 -4.71
N ALA A 195 -12.29 33.69 -6.00
CA ALA A 195 -12.07 34.77 -6.95
C ALA A 195 -13.31 35.68 -7.08
N GLU A 196 -14.51 35.10 -7.15
CA GLU A 196 -15.77 35.85 -7.18
C GLU A 196 -15.97 36.69 -5.91
N TYR A 197 -15.76 36.12 -4.72
CA TYR A 197 -15.85 36.85 -3.47
C TYR A 197 -14.81 37.95 -3.36
N ARG A 198 -13.57 37.70 -3.82
CA ARG A 198 -12.53 38.73 -3.90
C ARG A 198 -12.94 39.84 -4.85
N ALA A 199 -13.53 39.53 -6.00
CA ALA A 199 -14.03 40.53 -6.94
C ALA A 199 -15.17 41.35 -6.34
N ARG A 200 -16.15 40.71 -5.69
CA ARG A 200 -17.25 41.39 -4.97
C ARG A 200 -16.79 42.28 -3.82
N LEU A 201 -15.70 41.89 -3.14
CA LEU A 201 -15.09 42.70 -2.09
C LEU A 201 -14.20 43.83 -2.66
N ALA A 202 -13.64 43.64 -3.85
CA ALA A 202 -12.80 44.61 -4.54
C ALA A 202 -13.61 45.63 -5.35
N GLU A 203 -14.79 45.26 -5.84
CA GLU A 203 -15.80 46.21 -6.29
C GLU A 203 -16.18 47.06 -5.07
N PRO A 204 -15.80 48.35 -5.02
CA PRO A 204 -16.31 49.23 -3.99
C PRO A 204 -17.82 49.21 -4.19
N SER A 205 -18.52 48.60 -3.24
CA SER A 205 -19.96 48.52 -3.28
C SER A 205 -20.48 49.92 -3.59
N GLY A 206 -21.13 50.06 -4.74
CA GLY A 206 -21.57 51.34 -5.25
C GLY A 206 -22.22 52.15 -4.15
N GLU A 207 -21.91 53.45 -4.13
CA GLU A 207 -22.48 54.49 -3.27
C GLU A 207 -23.67 54.02 -2.42
N GLY A 208 -23.40 53.53 -1.20
CA GLY A 208 -24.49 53.13 -0.29
C GLY A 208 -24.23 51.99 0.70
N VAL A 209 -23.12 51.24 0.61
CA VAL A 209 -22.83 50.21 1.62
C VAL A 209 -22.00 50.82 2.76
N LEU A 210 -22.71 51.27 3.79
CA LEU A 210 -22.14 51.68 5.07
C LEU A 210 -21.46 50.47 5.72
N GLU A 211 -20.24 50.64 6.23
CA GLU A 211 -19.62 49.62 7.08
C GLU A 211 -20.54 49.36 8.29
N TYR A 212 -20.54 48.12 8.81
CA TYR A 212 -21.37 47.75 9.97
C TYR A 212 -21.23 48.72 11.15
N LYS A 213 -20.02 49.28 11.34
CA LYS A 213 -19.76 50.32 12.35
C LYS A 213 -20.54 51.61 12.06
N GLN A 214 -20.49 52.10 10.83
CA GLN A 214 -21.21 53.30 10.38
C GLN A 214 -22.73 53.10 10.43
N MET A 215 -23.21 51.91 10.07
CA MET A 215 -24.62 51.55 10.18
C MET A 215 -25.10 51.53 11.63
N LYS A 216 -24.27 50.98 12.54
CA LYS A 216 -24.56 50.98 13.98
C LYS A 216 -24.53 52.38 14.59
N GLU A 217 -23.62 53.24 14.15
CA GLU A 217 -23.58 54.65 14.55
C GLU A 217 -24.81 55.41 14.07
N LEU A 218 -25.23 55.19 12.83
CA LEU A 218 -26.46 55.77 12.28
C LEU A 218 -27.70 55.29 13.02
N ASP A 219 -27.80 54.00 13.33
CA ASP A 219 -28.91 53.44 14.09
C ASP A 219 -28.94 53.98 15.53
N GLY A 220 -27.77 54.15 16.15
CA GLY A 220 -27.62 54.88 17.42
C GLY A 220 -28.18 56.30 17.33
N ARG A 221 -27.79 57.05 16.31
CA ARG A 221 -28.24 58.43 16.10
C ARG A 221 -29.72 58.56 15.76
N VAL A 222 -30.28 57.61 15.02
CA VAL A 222 -31.72 57.52 14.75
C VAL A 222 -32.48 57.26 16.05
N ASN A 223 -31.97 56.39 16.92
CA ASN A 223 -32.60 56.12 18.22
C ASN A 223 -32.53 57.32 19.17
N GLU A 224 -31.42 58.08 19.15
CA GLU A 224 -31.31 59.35 19.87
C GLU A 224 -32.33 60.38 19.35
N LEU A 225 -32.40 60.58 18.03
CA LEU A 225 -33.36 61.49 17.41
C LEU A 225 -34.81 61.08 17.69
N ARG A 226 -35.12 59.78 17.70
CA ARG A 226 -36.45 59.28 18.08
C ARG A 226 -36.80 59.66 19.51
N ARG A 227 -35.86 59.50 20.46
CA ARG A 227 -36.08 59.92 21.85
C ARG A 227 -36.29 61.43 21.95
N GLU A 228 -35.51 62.24 21.24
CA GLU A 228 -35.69 63.69 21.22
C GLU A 228 -37.04 64.10 20.63
N VAL A 229 -37.49 63.43 19.56
CA VAL A 229 -38.80 63.68 18.94
C VAL A 229 -39.93 63.28 19.89
N GLU A 230 -39.83 62.12 20.54
CA GLU A 230 -40.82 61.68 21.54
C GLU A 230 -40.91 62.67 22.71
N GLU A 231 -39.78 63.15 23.21
CA GLU A 231 -39.74 64.15 24.28
C GLU A 231 -40.40 65.46 23.84
N LYS A 232 -40.00 65.99 22.67
CA LYS A 232 -40.62 67.20 22.11
C LYS A 232 -42.11 67.01 21.84
N GLN A 233 -42.53 65.83 21.39
CA GLN A 233 -43.93 65.52 21.13
C GLN A 233 -44.73 65.43 22.43
N ARG A 234 -44.17 64.87 23.51
CA ARG A 234 -44.78 64.92 24.85
C ARG A 234 -44.97 66.36 25.32
N VAL A 235 -43.94 67.19 25.19
CA VAL A 235 -43.99 68.61 25.54
C VAL A 235 -45.06 69.34 24.71
N CYS A 236 -45.06 69.17 23.38
CA CYS A 236 -46.08 69.75 22.50
C CYS A 236 -47.49 69.25 22.81
N SER A 237 -47.66 67.97 23.14
CA SER A 237 -48.96 67.43 23.53
C SER A 237 -49.47 68.07 24.82
N GLY A 238 -48.58 68.33 25.79
CA GLY A 238 -48.88 69.09 27.00
C GLY A 238 -49.34 70.51 26.69
N TYR A 239 -48.70 71.19 25.72
CA TYR A 239 -49.13 72.52 25.28
C TYR A 239 -50.44 72.50 24.49
N SER A 240 -50.71 71.45 23.71
CA SER A 240 -51.96 71.31 22.93
C SER A 240 -53.20 71.08 23.79
N ALA A 241 -53.02 70.65 25.05
CA ALA A 241 -54.10 70.52 26.02
C ALA A 241 -54.52 71.87 26.64
N LEU A 242 -53.73 72.94 26.43
CA LEU A 242 -54.09 74.28 26.87
C LEU A 242 -55.07 74.93 25.89
N PRO A 243 -56.13 75.60 26.38
CA PRO A 243 -57.00 76.39 25.52
C PRO A 243 -56.21 77.49 24.79
N PRO A 244 -56.52 77.77 23.51
CA PRO A 244 -55.78 78.76 22.71
C PRO A 244 -55.96 80.21 23.17
N ASP A 245 -56.89 80.49 24.10
CA ASP A 245 -57.14 81.80 24.68
C ASP A 245 -56.71 81.84 26.16
N ILE A 246 -55.89 82.83 26.52
CA ILE A 246 -55.26 82.98 27.83
C ILE A 246 -56.32 83.10 28.93
N GLN A 247 -57.42 83.83 28.67
CA GLN A 247 -58.47 84.00 29.67
C GLN A 247 -59.22 82.69 29.95
N LEU A 248 -59.47 81.87 28.93
CA LEU A 248 -60.11 80.58 29.07
C LEU A 248 -59.20 79.55 29.77
N ALA A 249 -57.88 79.66 29.60
CA ALA A 249 -56.91 78.85 30.32
C ALA A 249 -56.88 79.16 31.83
N TYR A 250 -57.03 80.43 32.24
CA TYR A 250 -57.14 80.81 33.65
C TYR A 250 -58.38 80.22 34.32
N VAL A 251 -59.54 80.30 33.65
CA VAL A 251 -60.79 79.71 34.16
C VAL A 251 -60.67 78.20 34.34
N LYS A 252 -60.15 77.49 33.33
CA LYS A 252 -59.95 76.03 33.45
C LYS A 252 -58.92 75.65 34.51
N LEU A 253 -57.94 76.50 34.78
CA LEU A 253 -56.95 76.28 35.84
C LEU A 253 -57.59 76.45 37.23
N GLU A 254 -58.48 77.42 37.39
CA GLU A 254 -59.26 77.60 38.63
C GLU A 254 -60.26 76.46 38.84
N GLU A 255 -60.97 76.01 37.79
CA GLU A 255 -61.82 74.82 37.85
C GLU A 255 -61.02 73.57 38.23
N ALA A 256 -59.85 73.36 37.60
CA ALA A 256 -58.98 72.23 37.92
C ALA A 256 -58.48 72.27 39.37
N LYS A 257 -58.10 73.45 39.89
CA LYS A 257 -57.73 73.62 41.31
C LYS A 257 -58.88 73.27 42.24
N GLN A 258 -60.08 73.75 41.95
CA GLN A 258 -61.27 73.43 42.74
C GLN A 258 -61.57 71.93 42.74
N THR A 259 -61.45 71.25 41.59
CA THR A 259 -61.61 69.79 41.53
C THR A 259 -60.51 69.04 42.29
N LEU A 260 -59.29 69.55 42.32
CA LEU A 260 -58.18 68.94 43.07
C LEU A 260 -58.38 69.09 44.58
N ASP A 261 -58.86 70.24 45.02
CA ASP A 261 -59.21 70.47 46.43
C ASP A 261 -60.43 69.62 46.85
N GLN A 262 -61.42 69.44 45.97
CA GLN A 262 -62.51 68.49 46.19
C GLN A 262 -62.01 67.04 46.30
N LEU A 263 -61.14 66.59 45.39
CA LEU A 263 -60.55 65.25 45.45
C LEU A 263 -59.64 65.05 46.66
N ARG A 264 -58.99 66.12 47.17
CA ARG A 264 -58.25 66.05 48.43
C ARG A 264 -59.18 65.85 49.61
N VAL A 265 -60.27 66.61 49.67
CA VAL A 265 -61.31 66.42 50.68
C VAL A 265 -61.92 65.02 50.58
N ASP A 266 -62.18 64.52 49.38
CA ASP A 266 -62.69 63.16 49.17
C ASP A 266 -61.67 62.08 49.56
N CYS A 267 -60.38 62.29 49.29
CA CYS A 267 -59.30 61.44 49.78
C CYS A 267 -59.19 61.47 51.31
N GLU A 268 -59.26 62.65 51.92
CA GLU A 268 -59.24 62.81 53.39
C GLU A 268 -60.47 62.15 54.03
N ASN A 269 -61.64 62.26 53.40
CA ASN A 269 -62.88 61.59 53.81
C ASN A 269 -62.80 60.07 53.61
N ALA A 270 -62.22 59.59 52.51
CA ALA A 270 -62.00 58.17 52.25
C ALA A 270 -60.97 57.57 53.24
N VAL A 271 -59.93 58.32 53.59
CA VAL A 271 -58.95 57.97 54.61
C VAL A 271 -59.61 57.96 56.00
N ALA A 272 -60.41 58.98 56.33
CA ALA A 272 -61.19 59.02 57.58
C ALA A 272 -62.21 57.87 57.68
N ALA A 273 -62.87 57.52 56.58
CA ALA A 273 -63.77 56.36 56.50
C ALA A 273 -63.02 55.03 56.69
N ALA A 274 -61.83 54.89 56.10
CA ALA A 274 -60.98 53.71 56.29
C ALA A 274 -60.47 53.55 57.73
N PHE A 275 -60.20 54.66 58.45
CA PHE A 275 -59.83 54.64 59.87
C PHE A 275 -61.03 54.50 60.82
N ALA A 276 -62.24 54.90 60.43
CA ALA A 276 -63.47 54.68 61.21
C ALA A 276 -63.97 53.22 61.15
N THR A 277 -63.60 52.46 60.12
CA THR A 277 -63.89 51.01 60.03
C THR A 277 -62.94 50.12 60.84
N ASN A 278 -61.88 50.68 61.43
CA ASN A 278 -60.84 49.94 62.16
C ASN A 278 -60.90 50.12 63.69
N SER A 279 -62.00 50.68 64.22
CA SER A 279 -62.27 50.91 65.66
C SER A 279 -63.52 50.18 66.18
N ARG A 280 -63.62 48.88 65.86
CA ARG A 280 -64.47 47.91 66.56
C ARG A 280 -63.63 46.82 67.20
#